data_AF-A0A951X795-F1
#
_entry.id   AF-A0A951X795-F1
#
_cell.length_a   1.000
_cell.length_b   1.000
_cell.length_c   1.000
_cell.angle_alpha   90.00
_cell.angle_beta   90.00
_cell.angle_gamma   90.00
#
_symmetry.space_group_name_H-M   'P 1'
#
loop_
_entity.id
_entity.type
_entity.pdbx_description
1 polymer ?
#
loop_
_entity_poly.entity_id
_entity_poly.type
_entity_poly.pdbx_seq_one_letter_code
_entity_poly.pdbx_strand_id
1 'polypeptide(L)' 'CGIGCIIEKTFEGGRALLAHLNVPIVSLAVIESMDGMDIEVRNPEEAGIASA' A
#
# COMPACT_ATOMS: atom_id res chain seq x y z
N CYS A 1 -16.65 -7.30 -2.27
CA CYS A 1 -15.58 -7.78 -1.36
C CYS A 1 -14.39 -6.83 -1.48
N GLY A 2 -13.40 -6.91 -0.59
CA GLY A 2 -12.26 -6.00 -0.55
C GLY A 2 -11.02 -6.68 0.04
N ILE A 3 -9.87 -6.02 -0.07
CA ILE A 3 -8.60 -6.47 0.50
C ILE A 3 -8.19 -5.48 1.59
N GLY A 4 -8.08 -5.98 2.82
CA GLY A 4 -7.46 -5.23 3.92
C GLY A 4 -5.97 -5.60 4.00
N CYS A 5 -5.11 -4.59 3.94
CA CYS A 5 -3.67 -4.73 4.07
C CYS A 5 -3.20 -3.97 5.32
N ILE A 6 -2.54 -4.63 6.26
CA ILE A 6 -2.02 -3.92 7.44
C ILE A 6 -0.80 -3.08 7.03
N ILE A 7 0.08 -3.65 6.19
CA ILE A 7 1.31 -3.02 5.73
C ILE A 7 1.45 -3.23 4.22
N GLU A 8 1.46 -2.16 3.44
CA GLU A 8 1.69 -2.18 2.00
C GLU A 8 3.08 -1.65 1.66
N LYS A 9 3.87 -2.40 0.88
CA LYS A 9 5.09 -1.92 0.24
C LYS A 9 4.76 -1.48 -1.18
N THR A 10 4.69 -0.18 -1.43
CA THR A 10 4.18 0.34 -2.72
C THR A 10 5.16 0.10 -3.88
N PHE A 11 6.45 0.00 -3.56
CA PHE A 11 7.52 -0.21 -4.53
C PHE A 11 7.63 -1.66 -5.05
N GLU A 12 6.85 -2.60 -4.53
CA GLU A 12 6.89 -4.03 -4.93
C GLU A 12 5.80 -4.42 -5.95
N GLY A 13 4.91 -3.48 -6.32
CA GLY A 13 3.92 -3.69 -7.38
C GLY A 13 2.75 -4.64 -7.06
N GLY A 14 2.63 -5.13 -5.81
CA GLY A 14 1.56 -6.06 -5.41
C GLY A 14 0.14 -5.55 -5.72
N ARG A 15 -0.12 -4.24 -5.51
CA ARG A 15 -1.39 -3.60 -5.86
C ARG A 15 -1.69 -3.67 -7.36
N ALA A 16 -0.68 -3.47 -8.22
CA ALA A 16 -0.85 -3.57 -9.67
C ALA A 16 -1.16 -5.01 -10.11
N LEU A 17 -0.52 -6.00 -9.49
CA LEU A 17 -0.80 -7.42 -9.76
C LEU A 17 -2.25 -7.82 -9.40
N LEU A 18 -2.81 -7.21 -8.35
CA LEU A 18 -4.17 -7.47 -7.87
C LEU A 18 -5.24 -6.61 -8.55
N ALA A 19 -4.86 -5.67 -9.43
CA ALA A 19 -5.78 -4.72 -10.05
C ALA A 19 -6.93 -5.41 -10.82
N HIS A 20 -6.67 -6.58 -11.41
CA HIS A 20 -7.67 -7.37 -12.15
C HIS A 20 -8.86 -7.83 -11.28
N LEU A 21 -8.73 -7.84 -9.94
CA LEU A 21 -9.81 -8.19 -9.03
C LEU A 21 -10.88 -7.09 -8.92
N ASN A 22 -10.55 -5.85 -9.30
CA ASN A 22 -11.46 -4.70 -9.28
C ASN A 22 -12.22 -4.54 -7.94
N VAL A 23 -11.49 -4.71 -6.84
CA VAL A 23 -11.97 -4.52 -5.47
C VAL A 23 -11.13 -3.49 -4.73
N PRO A 24 -11.69 -2.77 -3.74
CA PRO A 24 -10.93 -1.83 -2.95
C PRO A 24 -9.79 -2.54 -2.18
N ILE A 25 -8.63 -1.88 -2.14
CA ILE A 25 -7.47 -2.27 -1.33
C ILE A 25 -7.21 -1.14 -0.34
N VAL A 26 -7.41 -1.42 0.94
CA VAL A 26 -7.23 -0.46 2.04
C VAL A 26 -6.00 -0.86 2.84
N SER A 27 -5.07 0.07 2.99
CA SER A 27 -3.79 -0.14 3.68
C SER A 27 -3.70 0.73 4.92
N LEU A 28 -3.19 0.20 6.04
CA LEU A 28 -3.06 0.97 7.29
C LEU A 28 -1.69 1.65 7.45
N ALA A 29 -0.63 0.99 7.01
CA ALA A 29 0.72 1.56 6.94
C ALA A 29 1.28 1.37 5.53
N VAL A 30 1.83 2.44 4.97
CA VAL A 30 2.40 2.43 3.62
C VAL A 30 3.89 2.61 3.74
N ILE A 31 4.66 1.63 3.29
CA ILE A 31 6.11 1.72 3.20
C ILE A 31 6.48 2.21 1.80
N GLU A 32 7.09 3.39 1.73
CA GLU A 32 7.58 4.01 0.48
C GLU A 32 9.00 3.57 0.14
N SER A 33 9.84 3.36 1.16
CA SER A 33 11.22 2.88 1.00
C SER A 33 11.65 2.00 2.18
N MET A 34 12.54 1.05 1.89
CA MET A 34 13.26 0.24 2.87
C MET A 34 14.78 0.28 2.61
N ASP A 35 15.29 1.42 2.13
CA ASP A 35 16.70 1.56 1.78
C ASP A 35 17.60 1.57 3.02
N GLY A 36 18.71 0.85 2.94
CA GLY A 36 19.68 0.77 4.03
C GLY A 36 19.14 0.04 5.26
N MET A 37 19.06 0.75 6.39
CA MET A 37 18.64 0.20 7.69
C MET A 37 17.32 0.81 8.20
N ASP A 38 16.72 1.70 7.41
CA ASP A 38 15.53 2.46 7.80
C ASP A 38 14.31 2.02 6.99
N ILE A 39 13.12 2.28 7.54
CA ILE A 39 11.84 2.05 6.88
C ILE A 39 11.11 3.38 6.87
N GLU A 40 10.87 3.91 5.67
CA GLU A 40 10.09 5.12 5.47
C GLU A 40 8.61 4.77 5.37
N VAL A 41 7.86 5.10 6.42
CA VAL A 41 6.42 4.82 6.51
C VAL A 41 5.64 6.12 6.36
N ARG A 42 4.60 6.11 5.54
CA ARG A 42 3.63 7.20 5.38
C ARG A 42 2.24 6.80 5.84
N ASN A 43 1.49 7.83 6.25
CA ASN A 43 0.06 7.70 6.45
C ASN A 43 -0.62 7.40 5.09
N PRO A 44 -1.59 6.47 5.03
CA PRO A 44 -2.30 6.12 3.79
C PRO A 44 -2.94 7.33 3.09
N GLU A 45 -3.42 8.30 3.87
CA GLU A 45 -4.01 9.55 3.37
C GLU A 45 -2.98 10.43 2.63
N GLU A 46 -1.72 10.40 3.07
CA GLU A 46 -0.62 11.20 2.50
C GLU A 46 0.04 10.51 1.30
N ALA A 47 0.00 9.18 1.24
CA ALA A 47 0.63 8.38 0.19
C ALA A 47 -0.13 8.39 -1.15
N GLY A 48 -1.23 9.14 -1.27
CA GLY A 48 -2.07 9.18 -2.47
C GLY A 48 -2.80 7.86 -2.74
N ILE A 49 -2.80 6.96 -1.77
CA ILE A 49 -3.46 5.66 -1.81
C ILE A 49 -4.84 5.83 -1.20
N ALA A 50 -5.70 6.58 -1.90
CA ALA A 50 -7.02 6.90 -1.39
C ALA A 50 -7.75 5.63 -0.93
N SER A 51 -8.26 5.66 0.30
CA SER A 51 -9.26 4.73 0.80
C SER A 51 -10.51 4.87 -0.07
N ALA A 52 -10.69 3.94 -1.00
CA ALA A 52 -11.95 3.77 -1.70
C ALA A 52 -13.07 3.37 -0.73
#